data_AF-A0A6P8W5M0-F1
#
_entry.id   AF-A0A6P8W5M0-F1
#
_cell.length_a   1.000
_cell.length_b   1.000
_cell.length_c   1.000
_cell.angle_alpha   90.00
_cell.angle_beta   90.00
_cell.angle_gamma   90.00
#
_symmetry.space_group_name_H-M   'P 1'
#
loop_
_entity.id
_entity.type
_entity.pdbx_description
1 polymer ?
#
loop_
_entity_poly.entity_id
_entity_poly.type
_entity_poly.pdbx_seq_one_letter_code
_entity_poly.pdbx_strand_id
1 'polypeptide(L)'
;MWKKIILPTTNALKHQQVRSKELKWTSVRQFAAKATAPKLLQLEQEHIDEAIKLEPTLSIYTPDVWHRAHATFQNHGLQTVNFLRIVTGNPAVLKRTPQRIIESLEIWRSCQFGEHLLHLLLTKYPELLDVNNAHELRTLNAYLKSRVSTNKNVWKLLMNCPDLLAQSEHSMEQKLNYMIDVMRLEVPEIVKSAAMSLPFDELRCRHTFLLRLGLFKPRALKADPDEKTTNNRLYQITDTSEKAFATKICHVTLAEYEAFKELLAKELERKSRKQKADNEEFSEDEDFK
;
A
#
# COMPACT_ATOMS: atom_id res chain seq x y z
N MET A 1 -36.54 -0.49 -27.23
CA MET A 1 -35.19 -1.09 -27.33
C MET A 1 -34.16 -0.04 -26.93
N TRP A 2 -33.66 -0.07 -25.70
CA TRP A 2 -32.55 0.78 -25.25
C TRP A 2 -31.51 -0.13 -24.60
N LYS A 3 -30.34 -0.26 -25.23
CA LYS A 3 -29.23 -1.10 -24.77
C LYS A 3 -28.58 -0.44 -23.55
N LYS A 4 -28.55 -1.14 -22.42
CA LYS A 4 -27.75 -0.81 -21.24
C LYS A 4 -26.27 -0.75 -21.62
N ILE A 5 -25.66 0.42 -21.53
CA ILE A 5 -24.20 0.57 -21.49
C ILE A 5 -23.79 0.33 -20.06
N ILE A 6 -23.26 -0.87 -19.79
CA ILE A 6 -22.62 -1.20 -18.51
C ILE A 6 -21.19 -0.66 -18.60
N LEU A 7 -20.93 0.47 -17.95
CA LEU A 7 -19.56 0.94 -17.72
C LEU A 7 -18.95 0.09 -16.59
N PRO A 8 -17.79 -0.56 -16.78
CA PRO A 8 -17.12 -1.25 -15.70
C PRO A 8 -16.59 -0.24 -14.68
N THR A 9 -16.91 -0.46 -13.41
CA THR A 9 -16.42 0.32 -12.27
C THR A 9 -14.89 0.30 -12.21
N THR A 10 -14.30 1.47 -12.01
CA THR A 10 -12.84 1.75 -11.95
C THR A 10 -12.05 0.87 -10.97
N ASN A 11 -12.71 0.27 -9.98
CA ASN A 11 -12.11 -0.71 -9.05
C ASN A 11 -11.86 -2.09 -9.68
N ALA A 12 -12.68 -2.53 -10.64
CA ALA A 12 -12.50 -3.83 -11.31
C ALA A 12 -11.26 -3.82 -12.22
N LEU A 13 -10.99 -2.69 -12.89
CA LEU A 13 -9.81 -2.51 -13.73
C LEU A 13 -8.51 -2.52 -12.91
N LYS A 14 -8.49 -1.91 -11.71
CA LYS A 14 -7.35 -1.96 -10.80
C LYS A 14 -7.08 -3.39 -10.30
N HIS A 15 -8.11 -4.12 -9.86
CA HIS A 15 -7.95 -5.51 -9.42
C HIS A 15 -7.54 -6.45 -10.55
N GLN A 16 -8.04 -6.25 -11.77
CA GLN A 16 -7.65 -7.04 -12.93
C GLN A 16 -6.20 -6.74 -13.34
N GLN A 17 -5.75 -5.49 -13.24
CA GLN A 17 -4.37 -5.11 -13.52
C GLN A 17 -3.39 -5.61 -12.44
N VAL A 18 -3.78 -5.62 -11.18
CA VAL A 18 -3.01 -6.25 -10.08
C VAL A 18 -2.92 -7.77 -10.28
N ARG A 19 -4.02 -8.43 -10.66
CA ARG A 19 -4.05 -9.89 -10.88
C ARG A 19 -3.30 -10.32 -12.14
N SER A 20 -3.38 -9.53 -13.22
CA SER A 20 -2.57 -9.74 -14.43
C SER A 20 -1.08 -9.46 -14.19
N LYS A 21 -0.73 -8.54 -13.28
CA LYS A 21 0.63 -8.39 -12.78
C LYS A 21 1.03 -9.65 -11.99
N GLU A 22 0.24 -10.11 -11.02
CA GLU A 22 0.45 -11.36 -10.25
C GLU A 22 0.67 -12.63 -11.08
N LEU A 23 -0.10 -12.83 -12.15
CA LEU A 23 0.11 -13.95 -13.08
C LEU A 23 1.37 -13.80 -13.97
N LYS A 24 1.80 -12.58 -14.29
CA LYS A 24 3.10 -12.38 -14.95
C LYS A 24 4.27 -12.69 -13.99
N TRP A 25 4.10 -12.45 -12.68
CA TRP A 25 5.14 -12.67 -11.67
C TRP A 25 5.39 -14.15 -11.34
N THR A 26 4.42 -15.05 -11.53
CA THR A 26 4.61 -16.50 -11.32
C THR A 26 5.57 -17.12 -12.33
N SER A 27 5.60 -16.61 -13.57
CA SER A 27 6.55 -17.03 -14.61
C SER A 27 8.00 -16.68 -14.23
N VAL A 28 8.25 -15.46 -13.73
CA VAL A 28 9.59 -15.02 -13.26
C VAL A 28 10.07 -15.84 -12.05
N ARG A 29 9.16 -16.30 -11.19
CA ARG A 29 9.49 -17.17 -10.04
C ARG A 29 9.96 -18.56 -10.45
N GLN A 30 9.46 -19.11 -11.56
CA GLN A 30 9.88 -20.43 -12.06
C GLN A 30 11.35 -20.45 -12.51
N PHE A 31 11.89 -19.32 -12.97
CA PHE A 31 13.30 -19.21 -13.34
C PHE A 31 14.24 -19.15 -12.13
N ALA A 32 13.81 -18.54 -11.02
CA ALA A 32 14.62 -18.45 -9.79
C ALA A 32 14.82 -19.81 -9.08
N ALA A 33 13.94 -20.78 -9.30
CA ALA A 33 14.03 -22.10 -8.65
C ALA A 33 15.13 -23.01 -9.23
N LYS A 34 15.76 -22.63 -10.35
CA LYS A 34 16.85 -23.39 -10.99
C LYS A 34 18.26 -22.90 -10.65
N ALA A 35 18.42 -21.86 -9.82
CA ALA A 35 19.73 -21.29 -9.51
C ALA A 35 20.33 -21.88 -8.22
N THR A 36 21.31 -22.76 -8.37
CA THR A 36 22.15 -23.31 -7.28
C THR A 36 23.29 -22.34 -6.97
N ALA A 37 23.32 -21.74 -5.76
CA ALA A 37 24.39 -20.93 -5.14
C ALA A 37 24.86 -19.64 -5.89
N PRO A 38 25.34 -18.58 -5.19
CA PRO A 38 25.34 -17.22 -5.71
C PRO A 38 26.57 -16.94 -6.58
N LYS A 39 26.51 -17.33 -7.85
CA LYS A 39 27.25 -16.59 -8.89
C LYS A 39 26.52 -15.26 -9.11
N LEU A 40 27.27 -14.17 -9.11
CA LEU A 40 26.80 -12.87 -9.60
C LEU A 40 26.33 -13.08 -11.05
N LEU A 41 25.03 -13.29 -11.25
CA LEU A 41 24.42 -13.43 -12.58
C LEU A 41 24.81 -12.19 -13.40
N GLN A 42 25.56 -12.37 -14.49
CA GLN A 42 25.87 -11.28 -15.41
C GLN A 42 24.62 -10.98 -16.24
N LEU A 43 24.45 -9.72 -16.67
CA LEU A 43 23.35 -9.37 -17.56
C LEU A 43 23.68 -9.86 -18.98
N GLU A 44 23.07 -10.97 -19.36
CA GLU A 44 23.16 -11.51 -20.72
C GLU A 44 22.05 -11.00 -21.65
N GLN A 45 22.27 -11.09 -22.97
CA GLN A 45 21.34 -10.61 -24.00
C GLN A 45 19.97 -11.31 -23.90
N GLU A 46 19.94 -12.59 -23.54
CA GLU A 46 18.69 -13.35 -23.35
C GLU A 46 17.76 -12.72 -22.31
N HIS A 47 18.33 -12.15 -21.23
CA HIS A 47 17.56 -11.47 -20.21
C HIS A 47 16.95 -10.16 -20.71
N ILE A 48 17.68 -9.44 -21.57
CA ILE A 48 17.19 -8.19 -22.19
C ILE A 48 16.03 -8.52 -23.13
N ASP A 49 16.19 -9.54 -23.97
CA ASP A 49 15.15 -9.96 -24.92
C ASP A 49 13.87 -10.42 -24.20
N GLU A 50 14.01 -11.14 -23.08
CA GLU A 50 12.87 -11.54 -22.24
C GLU A 50 12.19 -10.32 -21.59
N ALA A 51 12.96 -9.38 -21.06
CA ALA A 51 12.41 -8.15 -20.48
C ALA A 51 11.66 -7.31 -21.54
N ILE A 52 12.16 -7.22 -22.77
CA ILE A 52 11.49 -6.54 -23.89
C ILE A 52 10.17 -7.24 -24.26
N LYS A 53 10.12 -8.58 -24.21
CA LYS A 53 8.85 -9.32 -24.41
C LYS A 53 7.81 -8.95 -23.35
N LEU A 54 8.24 -8.72 -22.11
CA LEU A 54 7.35 -8.35 -21.01
C LEU A 54 6.89 -6.88 -21.09
N GLU A 55 7.79 -5.99 -21.50
CA GLU A 55 7.56 -4.55 -21.62
C GLU A 55 8.19 -4.00 -22.92
N PRO A 56 7.43 -3.95 -24.02
CA PRO A 56 7.94 -3.62 -25.36
C PRO A 56 8.54 -2.22 -25.50
N THR A 57 8.19 -1.29 -24.61
CA THR A 57 8.76 0.07 -24.61
C THR A 57 10.26 0.08 -24.34
N LEU A 58 10.81 -1.00 -23.79
CA LEU A 58 12.23 -1.17 -23.54
C LEU A 58 13.07 -1.39 -24.81
N SER A 59 12.44 -1.75 -25.93
CA SER A 59 13.13 -2.02 -27.21
C SER A 59 13.88 -0.80 -27.78
N ILE A 60 13.54 0.41 -27.31
CA ILE A 60 14.18 1.65 -27.74
C ILE A 60 15.60 1.83 -27.17
N TYR A 61 15.98 1.06 -26.16
CA TYR A 61 17.26 1.23 -25.47
C TYR A 61 18.34 0.29 -26.01
N THR A 62 19.54 0.82 -26.24
CA THR A 62 20.68 0.03 -26.71
C THR A 62 21.23 -0.86 -25.60
N PRO A 63 21.90 -1.99 -25.94
CA PRO A 63 22.56 -2.83 -24.95
C PRO A 63 23.50 -2.06 -24.02
N ASP A 64 24.21 -1.03 -24.50
CA ASP A 64 25.11 -0.21 -23.67
C ASP A 64 24.35 0.54 -22.55
N VAL A 65 23.13 1.00 -22.82
CA VAL A 65 22.28 1.66 -21.82
C VAL A 65 21.90 0.67 -20.72
N TRP A 66 21.52 -0.55 -21.11
CA TRP A 66 21.19 -1.64 -20.20
C TRP A 66 22.38 -2.02 -19.31
N HIS A 67 23.55 -2.28 -19.89
CA HIS A 67 24.75 -2.66 -19.16
C HIS A 67 25.23 -1.54 -18.23
N ARG A 68 25.17 -0.27 -18.65
CA ARG A 68 25.53 0.87 -17.81
C ARG A 68 24.61 0.99 -16.58
N ALA A 69 23.29 0.90 -16.79
CA ALA A 69 22.34 0.97 -15.70
C ALA A 69 22.49 -0.23 -14.77
N HIS A 70 22.62 -1.44 -15.33
CA HIS A 70 22.84 -2.68 -14.59
C HIS A 70 24.10 -2.63 -13.74
N ALA A 71 25.24 -2.22 -14.31
CA ALA A 71 26.49 -2.06 -13.58
C ALA A 71 26.33 -1.06 -12.43
N THR A 72 25.60 0.04 -12.63
CA THR A 72 25.31 1.01 -11.57
C THR A 72 24.53 0.37 -10.42
N PHE A 73 23.42 -0.33 -10.72
CA PHE A 73 22.64 -1.02 -9.70
C PHE A 73 23.41 -2.15 -9.01
N GLN A 74 24.19 -2.91 -9.77
CA GLN A 74 25.01 -4.01 -9.27
C GLN A 74 26.10 -3.52 -8.30
N ASN A 75 26.74 -2.39 -8.61
CA ASN A 75 27.71 -1.74 -7.72
C ASN A 75 27.08 -1.28 -6.40
N HIS A 76 25.76 -1.10 -6.39
CA HIS A 76 24.97 -0.80 -5.19
C HIS A 76 24.29 -2.03 -4.58
N GLY A 77 24.70 -3.25 -4.95
CA GLY A 77 24.26 -4.49 -4.31
C GLY A 77 22.91 -5.03 -4.79
N LEU A 78 22.33 -4.47 -5.87
CA LEU A 78 21.14 -5.03 -6.50
C LEU A 78 21.51 -6.15 -7.46
N GLN A 79 20.95 -7.33 -7.21
CA GLN A 79 21.11 -8.50 -8.09
C GLN A 79 20.44 -8.26 -9.45
N THR A 80 20.96 -8.91 -10.48
CA THR A 80 20.46 -8.83 -11.87
C THR A 80 18.97 -9.11 -11.98
N VAL A 81 18.46 -10.10 -11.25
CA VAL A 81 17.01 -10.40 -11.22
C VAL A 81 16.19 -9.22 -10.69
N ASN A 82 16.68 -8.52 -9.67
CA ASN A 82 15.99 -7.35 -9.11
C ASN A 82 16.08 -6.15 -10.06
N PHE A 83 17.25 -5.95 -10.68
CA PHE A 83 17.42 -4.94 -11.74
C PHE A 83 16.42 -5.15 -12.88
N LEU A 84 16.28 -6.37 -13.40
CA LEU A 84 15.33 -6.70 -14.47
C LEU A 84 13.88 -6.39 -14.07
N ARG A 85 13.50 -6.64 -12.81
CA ARG A 85 12.19 -6.27 -12.27
C ARG A 85 11.99 -4.77 -12.16
N ILE A 86 13.03 -4.03 -11.78
CA ILE A 86 13.00 -2.56 -11.69
C ILE A 86 12.79 -1.94 -13.07
N VAL A 87 13.59 -2.33 -14.06
CA VAL A 87 13.50 -1.74 -15.42
C VAL A 87 12.23 -2.13 -16.15
N THR A 88 11.68 -3.33 -15.91
CA THR A 88 10.38 -3.72 -16.48
C THR A 88 9.21 -3.00 -15.81
N GLY A 89 9.31 -2.68 -14.51
CA GLY A 89 8.27 -1.92 -13.80
C GLY A 89 8.37 -0.41 -13.98
N ASN A 90 9.57 0.13 -14.22
CA ASN A 90 9.83 1.55 -14.47
C ASN A 90 10.88 1.71 -15.60
N PRO A 91 10.48 1.58 -16.87
CA PRO A 91 11.39 1.68 -18.02
C PRO A 91 12.12 3.02 -18.12
N ALA A 92 11.58 4.10 -17.54
CA ALA A 92 12.20 5.41 -17.56
C ALA A 92 13.52 5.46 -16.77
N VAL A 93 13.76 4.50 -15.88
CA VAL A 93 15.00 4.39 -15.13
C VAL A 93 16.23 4.20 -16.04
N LEU A 94 16.08 3.54 -17.19
CA LEU A 94 17.16 3.33 -18.16
C LEU A 94 17.62 4.63 -18.83
N LYS A 95 16.76 5.66 -18.88
CA LYS A 95 17.13 6.99 -19.40
C LYS A 95 18.02 7.78 -18.44
N ARG A 96 18.11 7.36 -17.18
CA ARG A 96 18.81 8.12 -16.15
C ARG A 96 20.32 7.93 -16.27
N THR A 97 21.06 8.97 -15.92
CA THR A 97 22.51 8.85 -15.75
C THR A 97 22.83 8.01 -14.50
N PRO A 98 24.01 7.38 -14.42
CA PRO A 98 24.44 6.66 -13.23
C PRO A 98 24.29 7.52 -11.96
N GLN A 99 24.74 8.78 -12.03
CA GLN A 99 24.64 9.71 -10.90
C GLN A 99 23.21 9.91 -10.40
N ARG A 100 22.21 10.04 -11.29
CA ARG A 100 20.79 10.17 -10.90
C ARG A 100 20.26 8.91 -10.24
N ILE A 101 20.67 7.73 -10.70
CA ILE A 101 20.30 6.46 -10.07
C ILE A 101 20.90 6.38 -8.67
N ILE A 102 22.18 6.74 -8.51
CA ILE A 102 22.88 6.76 -7.23
C ILE A 102 22.18 7.70 -6.26
N GLU A 103 21.87 8.93 -6.68
CA GLU A 103 21.14 9.91 -5.87
C GLU A 103 19.79 9.37 -5.39
N SER A 104 18.99 8.75 -6.28
CA SER A 104 17.73 8.10 -5.89
C SER A 104 17.94 7.02 -4.82
N LEU A 105 18.98 6.19 -4.95
CA LEU A 105 19.28 5.15 -3.96
C LEU A 105 19.71 5.77 -2.61
N GLU A 106 20.54 6.81 -2.62
CA GLU A 106 20.99 7.50 -1.41
C GLU A 106 19.84 8.18 -0.65
N ILE A 107 18.88 8.77 -1.37
CA ILE A 107 17.66 9.32 -0.78
C ILE A 107 16.95 8.26 0.08
N TRP A 108 16.78 7.06 -0.47
CA TRP A 108 16.14 5.97 0.25
C TRP A 108 17.02 5.33 1.34
N ARG A 109 18.35 5.33 1.19
CA ARG A 109 19.28 4.91 2.26
C ARG A 109 19.15 5.76 3.50
N SER A 110 18.79 7.04 3.36
CA SER A 110 18.55 7.94 4.50
C SER A 110 17.41 7.48 5.42
N CYS A 111 16.49 6.63 4.95
CA CYS A 111 15.44 6.03 5.78
C CYS A 111 15.95 4.91 6.71
N GLN A 112 17.18 4.44 6.50
CA GLN A 112 17.85 3.44 7.35
C GLN A 112 17.04 2.14 7.54
N PHE A 113 16.48 1.61 6.45
CA PHE A 113 15.85 0.27 6.44
C PHE A 113 16.87 -0.86 6.41
N GLY A 114 18.10 -0.59 5.95
CA GLY A 114 19.11 -1.57 5.59
C GLY A 114 18.99 -2.01 4.12
N GLU A 115 20.12 -2.33 3.49
CA GLU A 115 20.21 -2.57 2.04
C GLU A 115 19.25 -3.66 1.54
N HIS A 116 19.12 -4.77 2.28
CA HIS A 116 18.22 -5.85 1.86
C HIS A 116 16.76 -5.39 1.76
N LEU A 117 16.26 -4.66 2.77
CA LEU A 117 14.89 -4.18 2.81
C LEU A 117 14.67 -3.06 1.77
N LEU A 118 15.65 -2.18 1.60
CA LEU A 118 15.66 -1.17 0.56
C LEU A 118 15.50 -1.80 -0.83
N HIS A 119 16.34 -2.79 -1.15
CA HIS A 119 16.29 -3.47 -2.43
C HIS A 119 14.95 -4.17 -2.65
N LEU A 120 14.39 -4.81 -1.61
CA LEU A 120 13.08 -5.46 -1.70
C LEU A 120 11.96 -4.45 -1.99
N LEU A 121 12.01 -3.26 -1.36
CA LEU A 121 11.04 -2.18 -1.57
C LEU A 121 11.09 -1.65 -3.01
N LEU A 122 12.27 -1.24 -3.48
CA LEU A 122 12.45 -0.67 -4.82
C LEU A 122 12.21 -1.70 -5.93
N THR A 123 12.46 -2.98 -5.67
CA THR A 123 12.13 -4.05 -6.62
C THR A 123 10.62 -4.25 -6.74
N LYS A 124 9.88 -4.11 -5.63
CA LYS A 124 8.41 -4.26 -5.62
C LYS A 124 7.70 -3.03 -6.19
N TYR A 125 8.23 -1.84 -5.92
CA TYR A 125 7.69 -0.56 -6.38
C TYR A 125 8.78 0.29 -7.06
N PRO A 126 9.12 -0.02 -8.32
CA PRO A 126 10.18 0.69 -9.05
C PRO A 126 9.90 2.18 -9.28
N GLU A 127 8.64 2.61 -9.22
CA GLU A 127 8.20 4.02 -9.25
C GLU A 127 8.76 4.84 -8.08
N LEU A 128 9.12 4.19 -6.97
CA LEU A 128 9.72 4.87 -5.82
C LEU A 128 11.09 5.47 -6.12
N LEU A 129 11.78 5.01 -7.17
CA LEU A 129 12.99 5.64 -7.66
C LEU A 129 12.74 7.06 -8.19
N ASP A 130 11.50 7.44 -8.47
CA ASP A 130 11.13 8.76 -8.97
C ASP A 130 11.06 9.82 -7.85
N VAL A 131 11.09 9.37 -6.59
CA VAL A 131 11.17 10.27 -5.41
C VAL A 131 12.49 11.01 -5.44
N ASN A 132 12.42 12.33 -5.56
CA ASN A 132 13.56 13.23 -5.66
C ASN A 132 13.67 14.22 -4.48
N ASN A 133 12.65 14.30 -3.63
CA ASN A 133 12.65 15.17 -2.44
C ASN A 133 13.10 14.40 -1.20
N ALA A 134 14.39 14.46 -0.90
CA ALA A 134 14.97 13.83 0.28
C ALA A 134 14.40 14.37 1.60
N HIS A 135 14.03 15.65 1.65
CA HIS A 135 13.52 16.26 2.87
C HIS A 135 12.11 15.74 3.20
N GLU A 136 11.20 15.75 2.22
CA GLU A 136 9.84 15.21 2.40
C GLU A 136 9.86 13.74 2.81
N LEU A 137 10.70 12.92 2.15
CA LEU A 137 10.82 11.51 2.50
C LEU A 137 11.32 11.31 3.94
N ARG A 138 12.31 12.10 4.38
CA ARG A 138 12.81 12.03 5.76
C ARG A 138 11.76 12.46 6.78
N THR A 139 11.02 13.54 6.49
CA THR A 139 9.94 14.03 7.35
C THR A 139 8.84 12.97 7.49
N LEU A 140 8.39 12.39 6.37
CA LEU A 140 7.43 11.29 6.38
C LEU A 140 7.96 10.08 7.16
N ASN A 141 9.20 9.67 6.92
CA ASN A 141 9.80 8.54 7.62
C ASN A 141 9.89 8.79 9.13
N ALA A 142 10.26 10.00 9.55
CA ALA A 142 10.31 10.39 10.96
C ALA A 142 8.91 10.39 11.60
N TYR A 143 7.91 10.95 10.91
CA TYR A 143 6.52 10.92 11.33
C TYR A 143 6.00 9.48 11.48
N LEU A 144 6.14 8.65 10.45
CA LEU A 144 5.67 7.26 10.51
C LEU A 144 6.40 6.51 11.63
N LYS A 145 7.72 6.70 11.77
CA LYS A 145 8.51 6.07 12.84
C LYS A 145 8.02 6.50 14.23
N SER A 146 7.61 7.75 14.44
CA SER A 146 7.07 8.19 15.73
C SER A 146 5.78 7.45 16.08
N ARG A 147 4.97 7.06 15.08
CA ARG A 147 3.71 6.33 15.26
C ARG A 147 3.85 4.81 15.31
N VAL A 148 4.77 4.22 14.53
CA VAL A 148 4.96 2.76 14.43
C VAL A 148 6.27 2.26 15.05
N SER A 149 6.95 3.13 15.79
CA SER A 149 8.14 2.92 16.63
C SER A 149 9.45 2.60 15.91
N THR A 150 9.46 1.80 14.84
CA THR A 150 10.71 1.32 14.22
C THR A 150 10.75 1.52 12.70
N ASN A 151 11.95 1.73 12.14
CA ASN A 151 12.16 1.82 10.68
C ASN A 151 11.71 0.53 9.96
N LYS A 152 11.85 -0.63 10.61
CA LYS A 152 11.36 -1.91 10.07
C LYS A 152 9.84 -1.93 9.94
N ASN A 153 9.13 -1.31 10.88
CA ASN A 153 7.67 -1.17 10.81
C ASN A 153 7.27 -0.14 9.74
N VAL A 154 8.00 0.97 9.61
CA VAL A 154 7.79 1.92 8.49
C VAL A 154 7.98 1.23 7.14
N TRP A 155 9.05 0.45 6.98
CA TRP A 155 9.30 -0.34 5.78
C TRP A 155 8.16 -1.31 5.49
N LYS A 156 7.67 -2.07 6.48
CA LYS A 156 6.50 -2.97 6.30
C LYS A 156 5.26 -2.21 5.86
N LEU A 157 5.04 -1.03 6.45
CA LEU A 157 3.91 -0.19 6.12
C LEU A 157 4.00 0.29 4.66
N LEU A 158 5.15 0.80 4.21
CA LEU A 158 5.38 1.17 2.80
C LEU A 158 5.29 -0.02 1.85
N MET A 159 5.70 -1.22 2.29
CA MET A 159 5.57 -2.45 1.50
C MET A 159 4.12 -2.84 1.23
N ASN A 160 3.20 -2.52 2.14
CA ASN A 160 1.78 -2.81 2.03
C ASN A 160 0.97 -1.61 1.50
N CYS A 161 1.47 -0.39 1.73
CA CYS A 161 0.82 0.89 1.44
C CYS A 161 1.80 1.87 0.78
N PRO A 162 2.21 1.64 -0.49
CA PRO A 162 3.19 2.51 -1.18
C PRO A 162 2.65 3.92 -1.47
N ASP A 163 1.33 4.07 -1.52
CA ASP A 163 0.63 5.34 -1.74
C ASP A 163 0.73 6.31 -0.56
N LEU A 164 1.26 5.89 0.60
CA LEU A 164 1.47 6.75 1.76
C LEU A 164 2.32 7.99 1.46
N LEU A 165 3.21 7.91 0.48
CA LEU A 165 4.01 9.06 0.02
C LEU A 165 3.16 10.20 -0.55
N ALA A 166 1.96 9.89 -1.05
CA ALA A 166 1.03 10.86 -1.61
C ALA A 166 -0.07 11.27 -0.62
N GLN A 167 -0.13 10.66 0.57
CA GLN A 167 -1.15 10.97 1.57
C GLN A 167 -0.71 12.15 2.46
N SER A 168 -1.66 13.00 2.85
CA SER A 168 -1.41 14.06 3.81
C SER A 168 -1.21 13.50 5.23
N GLU A 169 -0.41 14.19 6.03
CA GLU A 169 -0.20 13.83 7.44
C GLU A 169 -1.52 13.75 8.22
N HIS A 170 -2.43 14.69 7.98
CA HIS A 170 -3.76 14.69 8.59
C HIS A 170 -4.56 13.42 8.27
N SER A 171 -4.59 12.99 7.00
CA SER A 171 -5.29 11.76 6.61
C SER A 171 -4.66 10.52 7.25
N MET A 172 -3.34 10.46 7.30
CA MET A 172 -2.62 9.36 7.95
C MET A 172 -2.91 9.32 9.45
N GLU A 173 -2.86 10.47 10.12
CA GLU A 173 -3.15 10.61 11.54
C GLU A 173 -4.56 10.16 11.88
N GLN A 174 -5.56 10.61 11.12
CA GLN A 174 -6.96 10.22 11.33
C GLN A 174 -7.14 8.70 11.24
N LYS A 175 -6.55 8.05 10.24
CA LYS A 175 -6.61 6.58 10.09
C LYS A 175 -5.88 5.86 11.23
N LEU A 176 -4.69 6.33 11.60
CA LEU A 176 -3.89 5.73 12.68
C LEU A 176 -4.60 5.83 14.03
N ASN A 177 -5.09 7.03 14.38
CA ASN A 177 -5.85 7.25 15.62
C ASN A 177 -7.11 6.39 15.64
N TYR A 178 -7.82 6.29 14.51
CA TYR A 178 -8.98 5.40 14.45
C TYR A 178 -8.61 3.94 14.72
N MET A 179 -7.54 3.41 14.11
CA MET A 179 -7.12 2.03 14.34
C MET A 179 -6.60 1.77 15.76
N ILE A 180 -5.86 2.71 16.33
CA ILE A 180 -5.25 2.57 17.66
C ILE A 180 -6.29 2.82 18.77
N ASP A 181 -7.03 3.92 18.67
CA ASP A 181 -7.89 4.39 19.76
C ASP A 181 -9.31 3.82 19.68
N VAL A 182 -9.85 3.65 18.46
CA VAL A 182 -11.22 3.15 18.26
C VAL A 182 -11.22 1.64 18.05
N MET A 183 -10.40 1.13 17.13
CA MET A 183 -10.34 -0.32 16.87
C MET A 183 -9.47 -1.07 17.90
N ARG A 184 -8.66 -0.38 18.70
CA ARG A 184 -7.78 -0.96 19.73
C ARG A 184 -6.79 -1.97 19.17
N LEU A 185 -6.23 -1.64 18.00
CA LEU A 185 -5.25 -2.47 17.30
C LEU A 185 -3.82 -2.09 17.69
N GLU A 186 -2.98 -3.11 17.82
CA GLU A 186 -1.56 -2.91 18.05
C GLU A 186 -0.83 -2.62 16.74
N VAL A 187 0.28 -1.88 16.82
CA VAL A 187 1.13 -1.52 15.68
C VAL A 187 1.49 -2.73 14.79
N PRO A 188 1.89 -3.91 15.32
CA PRO A 188 2.23 -5.06 14.47
C PRO A 188 1.07 -5.57 13.61
N GLU A 189 -0.18 -5.38 14.04
CA GLU A 189 -1.37 -5.75 13.27
C GLU A 189 -1.63 -4.72 12.16
N ILE A 190 -1.44 -3.43 12.46
CA ILE A 190 -1.60 -2.32 11.50
C ILE A 190 -0.60 -2.45 10.34
N VAL A 191 0.71 -2.56 10.64
CA VAL A 191 1.76 -2.54 9.62
C VAL A 191 1.79 -3.78 8.72
N LYS A 192 1.07 -4.85 9.09
CA LYS A 192 0.93 -6.07 8.29
C LYS A 192 -0.21 -6.01 7.27
N SER A 193 -1.00 -4.95 7.27
CA SER A 193 -2.18 -4.79 6.42
C SER A 193 -2.01 -3.64 5.42
N ALA A 194 -2.92 -3.57 4.45
CA ALA A 194 -3.12 -2.46 3.53
C ALA A 194 -4.11 -1.40 4.07
N ALA A 195 -4.43 -1.40 5.37
CA ALA A 195 -5.44 -0.52 5.95
C ALA A 195 -5.18 0.97 5.72
N MET A 196 -3.92 1.41 5.66
CA MET A 196 -3.56 2.81 5.40
C MET A 196 -3.84 3.24 3.95
N SER A 197 -3.84 2.32 2.98
CA SER A 197 -4.21 2.59 1.58
C SER A 197 -5.73 2.64 1.37
N LEU A 198 -6.52 2.09 2.31
CA LEU A 198 -7.96 2.09 2.20
C LEU A 198 -8.53 3.50 2.41
N PRO A 199 -9.54 3.93 1.65
CA PRO A 199 -10.28 5.16 1.96
C PRO A 199 -10.81 5.11 3.40
N PHE A 200 -10.77 6.25 4.10
CA PHE A 200 -11.11 6.28 5.52
C PHE A 200 -12.55 5.83 5.78
N ASP A 201 -13.50 6.25 4.95
CA ASP A 201 -14.90 5.85 5.07
C ASP A 201 -15.10 4.35 4.83
N GLU A 202 -14.32 3.75 3.94
CA GLU A 202 -14.39 2.30 3.72
C GLU A 202 -13.81 1.52 4.91
N LEU A 203 -12.68 1.96 5.48
CA LEU A 203 -12.13 1.40 6.72
C LEU A 203 -13.16 1.47 7.86
N ARG A 204 -13.78 2.64 8.05
CA ARG A 204 -14.81 2.85 9.06
C ARG A 204 -16.04 1.99 8.81
N CYS A 205 -16.49 1.89 7.57
CA CYS A 205 -17.63 1.09 7.20
C CYS A 205 -17.40 -0.40 7.49
N ARG A 206 -16.27 -0.97 7.05
CA ARG A 206 -15.91 -2.36 7.33
C ARG A 206 -15.85 -2.65 8.83
N HIS A 207 -15.20 -1.78 9.61
CA HIS A 207 -15.16 -1.90 11.07
C HIS A 207 -16.56 -1.82 11.71
N THR A 208 -17.37 -0.83 11.33
CA THR A 208 -18.71 -0.62 11.89
C THR A 208 -19.63 -1.80 11.57
N PHE A 209 -19.51 -2.38 10.38
CA PHE A 209 -20.28 -3.54 9.99
C PHE A 209 -19.95 -4.75 10.86
N LEU A 210 -18.67 -5.04 11.07
CA LEU A 210 -18.25 -6.13 11.96
C LEU A 210 -18.67 -5.92 13.41
N LEU A 211 -18.62 -4.69 13.91
CA LEU A 211 -19.13 -4.34 15.25
C LEU A 211 -20.62 -4.69 15.37
N ARG A 212 -21.44 -4.30 14.38
CA ARG A 212 -22.89 -4.54 14.39
C ARG A 212 -23.25 -6.02 14.24
N LEU A 213 -22.42 -6.79 13.56
CA LEU A 213 -22.54 -8.24 13.48
C LEU A 213 -21.99 -8.96 14.72
N GLY A 214 -21.33 -8.26 15.65
CA GLY A 214 -20.67 -8.86 16.80
C GLY A 214 -19.39 -9.65 16.45
N LEU A 215 -18.88 -9.50 15.23
CA LEU A 215 -17.68 -10.17 14.68
C LEU A 215 -16.38 -9.40 14.94
N PHE A 216 -16.49 -8.21 15.52
CA PHE A 216 -15.35 -7.47 16.03
C PHE A 216 -15.68 -6.92 17.40
N LYS A 217 -14.76 -7.07 18.34
CA LYS A 217 -14.84 -6.53 19.70
C LYS A 217 -13.54 -5.81 20.03
N PRO A 218 -13.52 -4.48 20.12
CA PRO A 218 -12.33 -3.74 20.53
C PRO A 218 -11.88 -4.23 21.90
N ARG A 219 -10.58 -4.38 22.10
CA ARG A 219 -10.04 -4.81 23.39
C ARG A 219 -10.34 -3.78 24.48
N ALA A 220 -10.63 -4.28 25.68
CA ALA A 220 -10.79 -3.42 26.85
C ALA A 220 -9.47 -2.71 27.15
N LEU A 221 -9.55 -1.48 27.67
CA LEU A 221 -8.38 -0.65 28.00
C LEU A 221 -7.41 -1.32 28.99
N LYS A 222 -7.91 -2.23 29.82
CA LYS A 222 -7.16 -2.97 30.84
C LYS A 222 -7.05 -4.47 30.53
N ALA A 223 -7.32 -4.87 29.30
CA ALA A 223 -7.14 -6.25 28.89
C ALA A 223 -5.66 -6.63 29.00
N ASP A 224 -5.40 -7.89 29.37
CA ASP A 224 -4.05 -8.43 29.38
C ASP A 224 -3.49 -8.40 27.92
N PRO A 225 -2.29 -7.83 27.68
CA PRO A 225 -1.66 -7.87 26.36
C PRO A 225 -1.52 -9.28 25.78
N ASP A 226 -1.40 -10.30 26.61
CA ASP A 226 -1.28 -11.69 26.19
C ASP A 226 -2.64 -12.35 25.89
N GLU A 227 -3.75 -11.67 26.20
CA GLU A 227 -5.10 -12.13 25.88
C GLU A 227 -5.33 -12.10 24.36
N LYS A 228 -5.52 -13.29 23.79
CA LYS A 228 -5.78 -13.45 22.36
C LYS A 228 -7.17 -12.93 22.00
N THR A 229 -7.22 -12.04 21.03
CA THR A 229 -8.48 -11.62 20.42
C THR A 229 -9.07 -12.70 19.51
N THR A 230 -10.40 -12.80 19.47
CA THR A 230 -11.15 -13.60 18.50
C THR A 230 -11.45 -12.84 17.21
N ASN A 231 -11.09 -11.55 17.13
CA ASN A 231 -11.31 -10.74 15.93
C ASN A 231 -10.50 -11.28 14.74
N ASN A 232 -11.08 -11.16 13.55
CA ASN A 232 -10.34 -11.36 12.31
C ASN A 232 -9.13 -10.43 12.23
N ARG A 233 -8.06 -10.91 11.60
CA ARG A 233 -6.86 -10.11 11.38
C ARG A 233 -7.18 -8.91 10.49
N LEU A 234 -6.51 -7.79 10.73
CA LEU A 234 -6.77 -6.55 10.00
C LEU A 234 -6.53 -6.71 8.50
N TYR A 235 -5.53 -7.49 8.08
CA TYR A 235 -5.31 -7.77 6.66
C TYR A 235 -6.46 -8.60 6.04
N GLN A 236 -7.15 -9.44 6.81
CA GLN A 236 -8.34 -10.15 6.32
C GLN A 236 -9.51 -9.19 6.14
N ILE A 237 -9.59 -8.16 6.98
CA ILE A 237 -10.61 -7.11 6.94
C ILE A 237 -10.35 -6.12 5.81
N THR A 238 -9.10 -5.72 5.57
CA THR A 238 -8.75 -4.59 4.68
C THR A 238 -8.13 -5.00 3.35
N ASP A 239 -7.39 -6.11 3.29
CA ASP A 239 -6.65 -6.56 2.10
C ASP A 239 -7.50 -7.51 1.26
N THR A 240 -8.81 -7.27 1.20
CA THR A 240 -9.79 -8.11 0.53
C THR A 240 -10.75 -7.28 -0.31
N SER A 241 -11.20 -7.84 -1.44
CA SER A 241 -12.31 -7.27 -2.21
C SER A 241 -13.59 -7.23 -1.37
N GLU A 242 -14.51 -6.32 -1.67
CA GLU A 242 -15.79 -6.22 -0.96
C GLU A 242 -16.57 -7.54 -0.93
N LYS A 243 -16.55 -8.30 -2.04
CA LYS A 243 -17.19 -9.62 -2.11
C LYS A 243 -16.56 -10.61 -1.15
N ALA A 244 -15.23 -10.65 -1.08
CA ALA A 244 -14.52 -11.56 -0.17
C ALA A 244 -14.73 -11.14 1.29
N PHE A 245 -14.68 -9.84 1.59
CA PHE A 245 -15.01 -9.31 2.90
C PHE A 245 -16.42 -9.74 3.35
N ALA A 246 -17.45 -9.44 2.55
CA ALA A 246 -18.83 -9.77 2.88
C ALA A 246 -19.04 -11.29 3.07
N THR A 247 -18.59 -12.10 2.12
CA THR A 247 -18.93 -13.54 2.11
C THR A 247 -18.01 -14.41 2.96
N LYS A 248 -16.74 -14.05 3.11
CA LYS A 248 -15.75 -14.89 3.82
C LYS A 248 -15.47 -14.41 5.24
N ILE A 249 -15.58 -13.10 5.50
CA ILE A 249 -15.28 -12.52 6.81
C ILE A 249 -16.57 -12.23 7.58
N CYS A 250 -17.57 -11.68 6.91
CA CYS A 250 -18.85 -11.32 7.55
C CYS A 250 -19.92 -12.42 7.45
N HIS A 251 -19.73 -13.43 6.59
CA HIS A 251 -20.69 -14.51 6.33
C HIS A 251 -22.07 -14.04 5.86
N VAL A 252 -22.10 -12.94 5.08
CA VAL A 252 -23.30 -12.37 4.46
C VAL A 252 -23.15 -12.29 2.95
N THR A 253 -24.23 -11.97 2.25
CA THR A 253 -24.20 -11.69 0.82
C THR A 253 -23.56 -10.31 0.54
N LEU A 254 -23.03 -10.13 -0.68
CA LEU A 254 -22.52 -8.83 -1.11
C LEU A 254 -23.62 -7.75 -1.10
N ALA A 255 -24.85 -8.11 -1.50
CA ALA A 255 -25.99 -7.20 -1.54
C ALA A 255 -26.36 -6.66 -0.14
N GLU A 256 -26.30 -7.51 0.90
CA GLU A 256 -26.53 -7.07 2.28
C GLU A 256 -25.46 -6.06 2.74
N TYR A 257 -24.19 -6.29 2.37
CA TYR A 257 -23.12 -5.35 2.67
C TYR A 257 -23.26 -4.03 1.90
N GLU A 258 -23.65 -4.08 0.63
CA GLU A 258 -23.92 -2.86 -0.17
C GLU A 258 -25.07 -2.05 0.40
N ALA A 259 -26.17 -2.71 0.77
CA ALA A 259 -27.29 -2.06 1.45
C ALA A 259 -26.86 -1.43 2.78
N PHE A 260 -25.99 -2.11 3.54
CA PHE A 260 -25.43 -1.56 4.77
C PHE A 260 -24.60 -0.28 4.53
N LYS A 261 -23.77 -0.24 3.48
CA LYS A 261 -22.99 0.98 3.13
C LYS A 261 -23.91 2.18 2.92
N GLU A 262 -24.99 2.01 2.18
CA GLU A 262 -25.96 3.09 1.93
C GLU A 262 -26.67 3.55 3.20
N LEU A 263 -27.07 2.61 4.06
CA LEU A 263 -27.73 2.92 5.33
C LEU A 263 -26.77 3.66 6.28
N LEU A 264 -25.51 3.22 6.36
CA LEU A 264 -24.50 3.85 7.20
C LEU A 264 -24.17 5.27 6.72
N ALA A 265 -24.06 5.48 5.41
CA ALA A 265 -23.84 6.82 4.85
C ALA A 265 -24.97 7.79 5.25
N LYS A 266 -26.24 7.37 5.10
CA LYS A 266 -27.41 8.15 5.53
C LYS A 266 -27.41 8.42 7.04
N GLU A 267 -26.98 7.46 7.85
CA GLU A 267 -26.87 7.62 9.30
C GLU A 267 -25.82 8.68 9.68
N LEU A 268 -24.66 8.68 9.02
CA LEU A 268 -23.59 9.66 9.25
C LEU A 268 -23.97 11.07 8.79
N GLU A 269 -24.67 11.19 7.66
CA GLU A 269 -25.21 12.47 7.20
C GLU A 269 -26.27 13.06 8.15
N ARG A 270 -27.07 12.22 8.80
CA ARG A 270 -28.05 12.68 9.79
C ARG A 270 -27.36 13.15 11.08
N LYS A 271 -26.35 12.40 11.55
CA LYS A 271 -25.58 12.76 12.75
C LYS A 271 -24.80 14.07 12.57
N SER A 272 -24.17 14.25 11.41
CA SER A 272 -23.43 15.49 11.11
C SER A 272 -24.34 16.71 11.00
N ARG A 273 -25.53 16.58 10.39
CA ARG A 273 -26.53 17.66 10.38
C ARG A 273 -27.00 18.04 11.78
N LYS A 274 -27.26 17.04 12.63
CA LYS A 274 -27.65 17.29 14.02
C LYS A 274 -26.55 18.01 14.82
N GLN A 275 -25.30 17.57 14.70
CA GLN A 275 -24.17 18.23 15.38
C GLN A 275 -23.98 19.70 14.95
N LYS A 276 -24.26 20.04 13.69
CA LYS A 276 -24.20 21.42 13.23
C LYS A 276 -25.32 22.28 13.84
N ALA A 277 -26.55 21.76 13.84
CA ALA A 277 -27.69 22.44 14.45
C ALA A 277 -27.47 22.67 15.96
N ASP A 278 -27.03 21.65 16.70
CA ASP A 278 -26.77 21.75 18.14
C ASP A 278 -25.65 22.77 18.46
N ASN A 279 -24.70 23.00 17.53
CA ASN A 279 -23.58 23.94 17.72
C ASN A 279 -23.92 25.38 17.31
N GLU A 280 -24.87 25.57 16.40
CA GLU A 280 -25.40 26.88 16.01
C GLU A 280 -26.33 27.43 17.10
N GLU A 281 -27.17 26.58 17.70
CA GLU A 281 -28.09 26.95 18.80
C GLU A 281 -27.36 27.39 20.09
N PHE A 282 -26.16 26.86 20.35
CA PHE A 282 -25.33 27.28 21.49
C PHE A 282 -24.54 28.58 21.27
N SER A 283 -24.48 29.10 20.04
CA SER A 283 -23.70 30.31 19.72
C SER A 283 -24.50 31.62 19.77
N GLU A 284 -25.84 31.53 19.86
CA GLU A 284 -26.72 32.71 19.87
C GLU A 284 -26.94 33.30 21.29
N ASP A 285 -26.41 32.67 22.34
CA ASP A 285 -26.61 33.08 23.74
C ASP A 285 -25.43 33.87 24.38
N GLU A 286 -24.35 34.16 23.65
CA GLU A 286 -23.16 34.89 24.16
C GLU A 286 -23.08 36.39 23.77
N ASP A 287 -24.18 37.03 23.35
CA ASP A 287 -24.18 38.46 22.95
C ASP A 287 -25.04 39.39 23.85
N PHE A 288 -25.32 39.00 25.09
CA PHE A 288 -25.89 39.91 26.10
C PHE A 288 -25.20 39.80 27.46
N LYS A 289 -24.16 40.61 27.69
CA LYS A 289 -23.84 41.21 29.00
C LYS A 289 -22.82 42.34 28.92
#